data_AF-A0A8S3K056-F1
#
_entry.id   AF-A0A8S3K056-F1
#
_cell.length_a   1.000
_cell.length_b   1.000
_cell.length_c   1.000
_cell.angle_alpha   90.00
_cell.angle_beta   90.00
_cell.angle_gamma   90.00
#
_symmetry.space_group_name_H-M   'P 1'
#
loop_
_entity.id
_entity.type
_entity.pdbx_description
1 polymer ?
#
loop_
_entity_poly.entity_id
_entity_poly.type
_entity_poly.pdbx_seq_one_letter_code
_entity_poly.pdbx_strand_id
1 'polypeptide(L)'
;MNFQFREKERPDDFVSSLAGRMRDYPLVECLSGEYEMREFRPDLIKELLNEYLIPSRMRVFLASKEFTSIATEKEKWFDTQYKKEYLPEELIEKCETCELIPELHLHSPNEF
;
A
#
# COMPACT_ATOMS: atom_id res chain seq x y z
N MET A 1 -7.72 7.08 13.31
CA MET A 1 -9.09 7.55 13.60
C MET A 1 -9.60 6.75 14.79
N ASN A 2 -10.00 7.41 15.89
CA ASN A 2 -10.42 6.71 17.11
C ASN A 2 -11.87 6.24 16.99
N PHE A 3 -12.12 4.94 17.11
CA PHE A 3 -13.45 4.34 16.97
C PHE A 3 -14.47 4.90 17.97
N GLN A 4 -14.03 5.24 19.19
CA GLN A 4 -14.90 5.78 20.24
C GLN A 4 -15.55 7.10 19.85
N PHE A 5 -14.86 7.92 19.05
CA PHE A 5 -15.32 9.25 18.64
C PHE A 5 -15.72 9.28 17.17
N ARG A 6 -16.03 8.11 16.58
CA ARG A 6 -16.46 8.03 15.19
C ARG A 6 -17.79 8.75 15.00
N GLU A 7 -17.82 9.65 14.04
CA GLU A 7 -19.03 10.38 13.66
C GLU A 7 -20.06 9.45 13.00
N LYS A 8 -21.32 9.88 13.03
CA LYS A 8 -22.41 9.17 12.37
C LYS A 8 -22.25 9.26 10.85
N GLU A 9 -22.19 8.10 10.21
CA GLU A 9 -22.11 7.99 8.74
C GLU A 9 -23.47 8.15 8.07
N ARG A 10 -23.42 8.44 6.75
CA ARG A 10 -24.61 8.40 5.91
C ARG A 10 -25.12 6.95 5.83
N PRO A 11 -26.44 6.70 5.95
CA PRO A 11 -26.97 5.34 6.07
C PRO A 11 -26.60 4.42 4.90
N ASP A 12 -26.57 4.95 3.68
CA ASP A 12 -26.20 4.24 2.45
C ASP A 12 -24.74 3.77 2.47
N ASP A 13 -23.81 4.67 2.78
CA ASP A 13 -22.39 4.35 2.90
C ASP A 13 -22.11 3.36 4.03
N PHE A 14 -22.80 3.54 5.17
CA PHE A 14 -22.63 2.68 6.34
C PHE A 14 -23.03 1.23 6.04
N VAL A 15 -24.21 1.02 5.45
CA VAL A 15 -24.70 -0.34 5.15
C VAL A 15 -23.81 -1.02 4.12
N SER A 16 -23.40 -0.31 3.06
CA SER A 16 -22.50 -0.86 2.04
C SER A 16 -21.15 -1.28 2.64
N SER A 17 -20.55 -0.42 3.47
CA SER A 17 -19.26 -0.69 4.11
C SER A 17 -19.36 -1.83 5.12
N LEU A 18 -20.43 -1.85 5.94
CA LEU A 18 -20.68 -2.90 6.92
C LEU A 18 -20.87 -4.26 6.27
N ALA A 19 -21.63 -4.34 5.18
CA ALA A 19 -21.80 -5.58 4.41
C ALA A 19 -20.45 -6.11 3.87
N GLY A 20 -19.55 -5.21 3.48
CA GLY A 20 -18.17 -5.55 3.14
C GLY A 20 -17.44 -6.22 4.30
N ARG A 21 -17.41 -5.53 5.46
CA ARG A 21 -16.75 -5.99 6.70
C ARG A 21 -17.25 -7.32 7.22
N MET A 22 -18.53 -7.63 7.05
CA MET A 22 -19.11 -8.92 7.45
C MET A 22 -18.51 -10.13 6.74
N ARG A 23 -17.78 -9.93 5.63
CA ARG A 23 -17.04 -11.00 4.95
C ARG A 23 -15.66 -11.22 5.54
N ASP A 24 -15.06 -10.17 6.10
CA ASP A 24 -13.67 -10.15 6.55
C ASP A 24 -13.56 -10.35 8.07
N TYR A 25 -14.60 -9.99 8.83
CA TYR A 25 -14.63 -10.05 10.30
C TYR A 25 -15.78 -10.91 10.83
N PRO A 26 -15.62 -11.54 12.00
CA PRO A 26 -16.74 -12.09 12.75
C PRO A 26 -17.81 -11.03 13.02
N LEU A 27 -19.09 -11.44 13.09
CA LEU A 27 -20.22 -10.52 13.26
C LEU A 27 -20.05 -9.56 14.45
N VAL A 28 -19.50 -10.08 15.55
CA VAL A 28 -19.26 -9.32 16.80
C VAL A 28 -18.18 -8.23 16.65
N GLU A 29 -17.34 -8.32 15.62
CA GLU A 29 -16.24 -7.39 15.34
C GLU A 29 -16.51 -6.52 14.11
N CYS A 30 -17.64 -6.70 13.40
CA CYS A 30 -17.92 -6.01 12.14
C CYS A 30 -17.95 -4.48 12.24
N LEU A 31 -18.12 -3.92 13.45
CA LEU A 31 -18.09 -2.49 13.69
C LEU A 31 -16.70 -1.96 14.04
N SER A 32 -15.93 -2.69 14.86
CA SER A 32 -14.66 -2.22 15.44
C SER A 32 -13.40 -2.89 14.87
N GLY A 33 -13.53 -4.00 14.14
CA GLY A 33 -12.42 -4.85 13.69
C GLY A 33 -11.41 -4.16 12.78
N GLU A 34 -11.85 -3.19 11.98
CA GLU A 34 -10.93 -2.35 11.17
C GLU A 34 -10.16 -1.31 11.99
N TYR A 35 -10.59 -1.02 13.22
CA TYR A 35 -10.02 0.02 14.07
C TYR A 35 -9.14 -0.54 15.19
N GLU A 36 -9.39 -1.78 15.61
CA GLU A 36 -8.70 -2.41 16.73
C GLU A 36 -7.42 -3.10 16.29
N MET A 37 -6.28 -2.60 16.76
CA MET A 37 -5.00 -3.32 16.70
C MET A 37 -4.75 -3.98 18.07
N ARG A 38 -4.88 -5.31 18.13
CA ARG A 38 -4.85 -6.06 19.40
C ARG A 38 -3.48 -6.64 19.75
N GLU A 39 -2.70 -7.00 18.73
CA GLU A 39 -1.43 -7.71 18.90
C GLU A 39 -0.30 -6.96 18.19
N PHE A 40 0.83 -6.79 18.89
CA PHE A 40 2.07 -6.37 18.26
C PHE A 40 2.86 -7.61 17.82
N ARG A 41 2.98 -7.80 16.49
CA ARG A 41 3.65 -8.94 15.86
C ARG A 41 4.91 -8.51 15.11
N PRO A 42 6.04 -8.30 15.81
CA PRO A 42 7.29 -7.84 15.19
C PRO A 42 7.88 -8.88 14.23
N ASP A 43 7.54 -10.15 14.40
CA ASP A 43 7.89 -11.23 13.49
C ASP A 43 7.27 -11.02 12.10
N LEU A 44 5.96 -10.72 12.03
CA LEU A 44 5.27 -10.45 10.77
C LEU A 44 5.76 -9.16 10.11
N ILE A 45 6.09 -8.14 10.91
CA ILE A 45 6.66 -6.88 10.39
C ILE A 45 8.03 -7.15 9.73
N LYS A 46 8.89 -7.93 10.39
CA LYS A 46 10.20 -8.29 9.84
C LYS A 46 10.07 -9.17 8.61
N GLU A 47 9.14 -10.13 8.60
CA GLU A 47 8.87 -10.96 7.43
C GLU A 47 8.45 -10.10 6.23
N LEU A 48 7.50 -9.17 6.43
CA LEU A 48 7.06 -8.24 5.39
C LEU A 48 8.22 -7.45 4.79
N LEU A 49 9.04 -6.85 5.66
CA LEU A 49 10.16 -6.00 5.26
C LEU A 49 11.26 -6.80 4.54
N ASN A 50 11.62 -7.97 5.06
CA ASN A 50 12.77 -8.72 4.56
C ASN A 50 12.45 -9.60 3.34
N GLU A 51 11.24 -10.16 3.26
CA GLU A 51 10.90 -11.16 2.23
C GLU A 51 10.09 -10.57 1.06
N TYR A 52 9.36 -9.48 1.28
CA TYR A 52 8.43 -8.94 0.29
C TYR A 52 8.79 -7.53 -0.19
N LEU A 53 9.29 -6.66 0.69
CA LEU A 53 9.67 -5.28 0.36
C LEU A 53 11.15 -5.16 -0.06
N ILE A 54 11.56 -5.99 -1.02
CA ILE A 54 12.93 -6.02 -1.56
C ILE A 54 12.98 -5.57 -3.03
N PRO A 55 14.10 -4.99 -3.51
CA PRO A 55 14.21 -4.48 -4.87
C PRO A 55 13.87 -5.51 -5.96
N SER A 56 14.29 -6.77 -5.80
CA SER A 56 13.99 -7.85 -6.76
C SER A 56 12.50 -8.19 -6.92
N ARG A 57 11.64 -7.77 -5.98
CA ARG A 57 10.18 -7.97 -6.02
C ARG A 57 9.40 -6.70 -6.39
N MET A 58 10.09 -5.60 -6.68
CA MET A 58 9.45 -4.31 -6.94
C MET A 58 8.79 -4.24 -8.33
N ARG A 59 7.74 -3.41 -8.44
CA ARG A 59 7.13 -3.01 -9.71
C ARG A 59 7.00 -1.50 -9.72
N VAL A 60 7.59 -0.86 -10.72
CA VAL A 60 7.58 0.60 -10.85
C VAL A 60 6.61 1.01 -11.95
N PHE A 61 5.78 2.00 -11.66
CA PHE A 61 4.87 2.61 -12.63
C PHE A 61 5.25 4.08 -12.79
N LEU A 62 5.44 4.50 -14.04
CA LEU A 62 5.75 5.88 -14.38
C LEU A 62 4.68 6.43 -15.31
N ALA A 63 4.03 7.51 -14.88
CA ALA A 63 2.96 8.15 -15.63
C ALA A 63 3.34 9.61 -15.95
N SER A 64 3.55 9.91 -17.23
CA SER A 64 3.75 11.27 -17.74
C SER A 64 3.27 11.35 -19.19
N LYS A 65 2.82 12.53 -19.60
CA LYS A 65 2.43 12.81 -20.99
C LYS A 65 3.61 12.66 -21.97
N GLU A 66 4.83 12.86 -21.48
CA GLU A 66 6.06 12.77 -22.28
C GLU A 66 6.32 11.36 -22.84
N PHE A 67 5.72 10.33 -22.23
CA PHE A 67 5.93 8.94 -22.65
C PHE A 67 4.97 8.47 -23.75
N THR A 68 4.06 9.33 -24.23
CA THR A 68 3.09 8.96 -25.28
C THR A 68 3.80 8.50 -26.56
N SER A 69 4.93 9.10 -26.92
CA SER A 69 5.69 8.78 -28.13
C SER A 69 6.43 7.44 -28.07
N ILE A 70 6.72 6.92 -26.87
CA ILE A 70 7.46 5.68 -26.67
C ILE A 70 6.56 4.50 -26.31
N ALA A 71 5.25 4.72 -26.12
CA ALA A 71 4.32 3.66 -25.79
C ALA A 71 4.19 2.66 -26.95
N THR A 72 4.39 1.37 -26.66
CA THR A 72 4.36 0.29 -27.65
C THR A 72 3.14 -0.62 -27.50
N GLU A 73 2.46 -0.54 -26.36
CA GLU A 73 1.32 -1.38 -26.02
C GLU A 73 0.08 -0.53 -25.74
N LYS A 74 -1.09 -1.16 -25.93
CA LYS A 74 -2.38 -0.57 -25.68
C LYS A 74 -3.23 -1.55 -24.88
N GLU A 75 -3.74 -1.11 -23.73
CA GLU A 75 -4.64 -1.91 -22.90
C GLU A 75 -5.97 -2.12 -23.64
N LYS A 76 -6.58 -3.30 -23.48
CA LYS A 76 -7.71 -3.77 -24.29
C LYS A 76 -9.01 -2.97 -24.08
N TRP A 77 -9.31 -2.54 -22.87
CA TRP A 77 -10.62 -2.03 -22.51
C TRP A 77 -10.73 -0.51 -22.56
N PHE A 78 -9.69 0.18 -22.08
CA PHE A 78 -9.65 1.64 -21.99
C PHE A 78 -8.66 2.26 -22.94
N ASP A 79 -8.00 1.46 -23.77
CA ASP A 79 -7.09 1.95 -24.79
C ASP A 79 -5.88 2.72 -24.22
N THR A 80 -5.59 2.50 -22.93
CA THR A 80 -4.46 3.11 -22.22
C THR A 80 -3.17 2.73 -22.91
N GLN A 81 -2.41 3.73 -23.36
CA GLN A 81 -1.11 3.53 -23.98
C GLN A 81 -0.04 3.38 -22.90
N TYR A 82 0.77 2.34 -23.02
CA TYR A 82 1.84 2.07 -22.07
C TYR A 82 2.99 1.30 -22.70
N LYS A 83 4.06 1.12 -21.94
CA LYS A 83 5.19 0.28 -22.28
C LYS A 83 5.60 -0.49 -21.02
N LYS A 84 5.85 -1.80 -21.15
CA LYS A 84 6.48 -2.60 -20.08
C LYS A 84 7.91 -2.89 -20.45
N GLU A 85 8.79 -2.70 -19.49
CA GLU A 85 10.21 -3.02 -19.60
C GLU A 85 10.65 -3.69 -18.31
N TYR A 86 11.64 -4.58 -18.41
CA TYR A 86 12.34 -5.07 -17.24
C TYR A 86 13.19 -3.96 -16.66
N LEU A 87 13.24 -3.87 -15.34
CA LEU A 87 14.14 -2.95 -14.67
C LEU A 87 15.59 -3.38 -14.96
N PRO A 88 16.51 -2.45 -15.27
CA PRO A 88 17.91 -2.78 -15.45
C PRO A 88 18.49 -3.42 -14.19
N GLU A 89 19.30 -4.47 -14.35
CA GLU A 89 19.94 -5.16 -13.21
C GLU A 89 20.78 -4.19 -12.36
N GLU A 90 21.51 -3.28 -13.01
CA GLU A 90 22.29 -2.22 -12.35
C GLU A 90 21.44 -1.35 -11.41
N LEU A 91 20.17 -1.10 -11.75
CA LEU A 91 19.25 -0.33 -10.91
C LEU A 91 18.82 -1.14 -9.68
N ILE A 92 18.53 -2.42 -9.87
CA ILE A 92 18.15 -3.34 -8.79
C ILE A 92 19.31 -3.47 -7.80
N GLU A 93 20.53 -3.73 -8.29
CA GLU A 93 21.73 -3.83 -7.46
C GLU A 93 22.02 -2.54 -6.68
N LYS A 94 21.84 -1.38 -7.32
CA LYS A 94 22.00 -0.08 -6.66
C LYS A 94 20.97 0.13 -5.55
N CYS A 95 19.75 -0.36 -5.71
CA CYS A 95 18.74 -0.31 -4.67
C CYS A 95 19.04 -1.28 -3.52
N GLU A 96 19.64 -2.44 -3.80
CA GLU A 96 20.03 -3.43 -2.78
C GLU A 96 21.21 -2.96 -1.92
N THR A 97 22.10 -2.16 -2.50
CA THR A 97 23.33 -1.66 -1.84
C THR A 97 23.18 -0.24 -1.27
N CYS A 98 21.94 0.24 -1.11
CA CYS A 98 21.67 1.60 -0.63
C CYS A 98 22.18 1.79 0.80
N GLU A 99 22.95 2.87 1.02
CA GLU A 99 23.46 3.25 2.33
C GLU A 99 22.38 3.94 3.18
N LEU A 100 22.58 3.93 4.51
CA LEU A 100 21.73 4.66 5.43
C LEU A 100 21.81 6.16 5.16
N ILE A 101 20.67 6.79 4.92
CA ILE A 101 20.54 8.23 4.69
C ILE A 101 20.35 8.91 6.06
N PRO A 102 21.28 9.77 6.52
CA PRO A 102 21.19 10.40 7.85
C PRO A 102 19.92 11.22 8.09
N GLU A 103 19.33 11.77 7.02
CA GLU A 103 18.10 12.55 7.07
C GLU A 103 16.86 11.69 7.33
N LEU A 104 16.91 10.37 7.05
CA LEU A 104 15.83 9.43 7.31
C LEU A 104 15.95 8.88 8.73
N HIS A 105 15.09 9.35 9.62
CA HIS A 105 15.01 8.92 11.01
C HIS A 105 13.57 8.61 11.39
N LEU A 106 13.40 7.77 12.42
CA LEU A 106 12.08 7.55 13.01
C LEU A 106 11.57 8.85 13.64
N HIS A 107 10.29 9.10 13.47
CA HIS A 107 9.65 10.24 14.11
C HIS A 107 9.74 10.12 15.64
N SER A 108 9.86 11.26 16.32
CA SER A 108 9.65 11.34 17.76
C SER A 108 8.21 10.93 18.11
N PRO A 109 7.94 10.53 19.37
CA PRO A 109 6.58 10.31 19.82
C PRO A 109 5.67 11.50 19.47
N ASN A 110 4.48 11.21 18.93
CA ASN A 110 3.50 12.25 18.63
C ASN A 110 2.94 12.81 19.96
N GLU A 111 3.02 14.14 20.15
CA GLU A 111 2.56 14.85 21.35
C GLU A 111 1.08 15.29 21.29
N PHE A 112 0.39 15.02 20.17
CA PHE A 112 -1.01 15.39 19.92
C PHE A 112 -1.92 14.16 19.79
#